data_AF-A0A9D6K623-F1
#
_entry.id   AF-A0A9D6K623-F1
#
_cell.length_a   1.000
_cell.length_b   1.000
_cell.length_c   1.000
_cell.angle_alpha   90.00
_cell.angle_beta   90.00
_cell.angle_gamma   90.00
#
_symmetry.space_group_name_H-M   'P 1'
#
loop_
_entity.id
_entity.type
_entity.pdbx_description
1 polymer ?
#
loop_
_entity_poly.entity_id
_entity_poly.type
_entity_poly.pdbx_seq_one_letter_code
_entity_poly.pdbx_strand_id
1 'polypeptide(L)'
;MGVFSAANKGLLSVIVSLTLAIVISANAYGKSLSPEEKLYTVGIGAYEDRLWDAAILAFNRFLAEYPQSDKAEEAMHLLGVSYFQAKDYQQAEKALKGFLEKYPKSTRTQLVLIKLGDTHLKLDNKKEAIDIFQRLSSLKEIDKNADAAIFALAETYIKQGMHKEAAEELIRFSERFPESKFKNESYYWAGEALFNLERYREAKGYYKKFFESSSGHALSDDALNGIAWCEYRSNDLKSALFTFNKLASLYPRSELVPAALYRSGNIYLRFSKNNDAIKTFQRLVAGYPNERIAIDAHLELGKLYYQRKEYAKAIPHLEKAEASEVMEMKTEASYWLGESEAAKENYKGAISAFEKIVGYGIQDASWLSLVYVKIGVNKERLKMTDDALSAYQKALEIVGDGELKSFAEERVRILKAKSSK
;
A
#
# COMPACT_ATOMS: atom_id res chain seq x y z
N MET A 1 60.15 -1.06 0.41
CA MET A 1 59.94 -2.46 0.00
C MET A 1 58.87 -3.05 0.89
N GLY A 2 57.84 -3.67 0.28
CA GLY A 2 56.91 -4.55 0.99
C GLY A 2 55.62 -3.90 1.49
N VAL A 3 54.64 -3.69 0.59
CA VAL A 3 53.21 -4.02 0.80
C VAL A 3 52.56 -4.19 -0.59
N PHE A 4 52.78 -5.34 -1.24
CA PHE A 4 51.88 -5.84 -2.28
C PHE A 4 51.23 -7.10 -1.69
N SER A 5 49.94 -6.97 -1.37
CA SER A 5 49.21 -7.86 -0.47
C SER A 5 48.89 -9.21 -1.11
N ALA A 6 48.70 -10.22 -0.25
CA ALA A 6 48.45 -11.62 -0.56
C ALA A 6 47.26 -11.88 -1.53
N ALA A 7 46.39 -10.90 -1.76
CA ALA A 7 45.29 -10.98 -2.72
C ALA A 7 45.77 -11.27 -4.17
N ASN A 8 46.95 -10.75 -4.54
CA ASN A 8 47.47 -10.93 -5.90
C ASN A 8 48.03 -12.34 -6.15
N LYS A 9 48.45 -13.06 -5.10
CA LYS A 9 48.96 -14.44 -5.21
C LYS A 9 47.84 -15.48 -5.35
N GLY A 10 46.68 -15.24 -4.73
CA GLY A 10 45.50 -16.10 -4.88
C GLY A 10 44.96 -16.09 -6.31
N LEU A 11 44.82 -14.90 -6.90
CA LEU A 11 44.34 -14.69 -8.27
C LEU A 11 45.26 -15.35 -9.32
N LEU A 12 46.59 -15.21 -9.16
CA LEU A 12 47.59 -15.86 -10.02
C LEU A 12 47.49 -17.39 -9.98
N SER A 13 47.17 -18.00 -8.83
CA SER A 13 47.03 -19.46 -8.73
C SER A 13 45.77 -19.99 -9.42
N VAL A 14 44.68 -19.23 -9.41
CA VAL A 14 43.42 -19.54 -10.10
C VAL A 14 43.59 -19.42 -11.61
N ILE A 15 44.33 -18.40 -12.08
CA ILE A 15 44.65 -18.20 -13.50
C ILE A 15 45.55 -19.33 -14.03
N VAL A 16 46.54 -19.78 -13.26
CA VAL A 16 47.42 -20.91 -13.65
C VAL A 16 46.65 -22.23 -13.68
N SER A 17 45.67 -22.44 -12.79
CA SER A 17 44.89 -23.68 -12.78
C SER A 17 43.78 -23.72 -13.85
N LEU A 18 43.14 -22.59 -14.17
CA LEU A 18 42.18 -22.50 -15.30
C LEU A 18 42.86 -22.62 -16.66
N THR A 19 44.03 -22.02 -16.83
CA THR A 19 44.84 -22.22 -18.06
C THR A 19 45.28 -23.67 -18.21
N LEU A 20 45.61 -24.36 -17.11
CA LEU A 20 46.03 -25.77 -17.13
C LEU A 20 44.87 -26.73 -17.49
N ALA A 21 43.65 -26.47 -17.00
CA ALA A 21 42.47 -27.29 -17.33
C ALA A 21 42.08 -27.19 -18.82
N ILE A 22 42.24 -26.01 -19.43
CA ILE A 22 41.94 -25.76 -20.86
C ILE A 22 43.03 -26.35 -21.78
N VAL A 23 44.30 -26.36 -21.34
CA VAL A 23 45.37 -27.05 -22.08
C VAL A 23 45.09 -28.56 -22.18
N ILE A 24 44.45 -29.16 -21.18
CA ILE A 24 44.11 -30.59 -21.17
C ILE A 24 42.92 -30.89 -22.09
N SER A 25 41.90 -30.02 -22.17
CA SER A 25 40.74 -30.25 -23.04
C SER A 25 40.99 -29.90 -24.51
N ALA A 26 41.82 -28.89 -24.80
CA ALA A 26 42.19 -28.53 -26.17
C ALA A 26 43.11 -29.57 -26.84
N ASN A 27 43.92 -30.29 -26.06
CA ASN A 27 44.78 -31.37 -26.57
C ASN A 27 44.00 -32.60 -27.04
N ALA A 28 42.71 -32.72 -26.70
CA ALA A 28 41.88 -33.86 -27.10
C ALA A 28 41.33 -33.78 -28.55
N TYR A 29 41.42 -32.63 -29.23
CA TYR A 29 40.79 -32.40 -30.55
C TYR A 29 41.71 -31.84 -31.66
N GLY A 30 43.03 -31.81 -31.47
CA GLY A 30 43.99 -31.64 -32.58
C GLY A 30 44.02 -30.28 -33.29
N LYS A 31 43.30 -29.25 -32.83
CA LYS A 31 43.47 -27.85 -33.26
C LYS A 31 43.99 -27.01 -32.10
N SER A 32 45.22 -26.49 -32.22
CA SER A 32 45.73 -25.48 -31.28
C SER A 32 44.97 -24.18 -31.49
N LEU A 33 44.16 -23.78 -30.51
CA LEU A 33 43.53 -22.47 -30.47
C LEU A 33 44.57 -21.34 -30.60
N SER A 34 44.22 -20.26 -31.29
CA SER A 34 45.03 -19.05 -31.34
C SER A 34 45.14 -18.40 -29.95
N PRO A 35 46.14 -17.55 -29.68
CA PRO A 35 46.22 -16.81 -28.43
C PRO A 35 44.96 -15.98 -28.11
N GLU A 36 44.36 -15.37 -29.14
CA GLU A 36 43.08 -14.67 -29.09
C GLU A 36 41.94 -15.60 -28.64
N GLU A 37 41.81 -16.77 -29.30
CA GLU A 37 40.78 -17.75 -28.98
C GLU A 37 40.92 -18.31 -27.57
N LYS A 38 42.15 -18.60 -27.13
CA LYS A 38 42.42 -19.06 -25.76
C LYS A 38 41.96 -18.04 -24.74
N LEU A 39 42.32 -16.78 -24.91
CA LEU A 39 41.99 -15.74 -23.95
C LEU A 39 40.48 -15.46 -23.90
N TYR A 40 39.82 -15.47 -25.05
CA TYR A 40 38.36 -15.35 -25.12
C TYR A 40 37.66 -16.54 -24.45
N THR A 41 38.06 -17.78 -24.74
CA THR A 41 37.48 -18.99 -24.15
C THR A 41 37.67 -19.04 -22.63
N VAL A 42 38.81 -18.55 -22.11
CA VAL A 42 39.01 -18.39 -20.65
C VAL A 42 37.94 -17.47 -20.06
N GLY A 43 37.66 -16.32 -20.71
CA GLY A 43 36.62 -15.39 -20.25
C GLY A 43 35.23 -16.00 -20.27
N ILE A 44 34.87 -16.71 -21.34
CA ILE A 44 33.59 -17.41 -21.46
C ILE A 44 33.45 -18.50 -20.39
N GLY A 45 34.44 -19.37 -20.23
CA GLY A 45 34.39 -20.43 -19.23
C GLY A 45 34.25 -19.87 -17.81
N ALA A 46 35.04 -18.85 -17.47
CA ALA A 46 34.93 -18.17 -16.18
C ALA A 46 33.54 -17.52 -15.97
N TYR A 47 32.93 -16.97 -17.03
CA TYR A 47 31.59 -16.40 -16.98
C TYR A 47 30.51 -17.47 -16.73
N GLU A 48 30.59 -18.60 -17.45
CA GLU A 48 29.68 -19.74 -17.30
C GLU A 48 29.79 -20.36 -15.91
N ASP A 49 31.02 -20.48 -15.39
CA ASP A 49 31.33 -20.95 -14.04
C ASP A 49 31.02 -19.91 -12.94
N ARG A 50 30.54 -18.72 -13.32
CA ARG A 50 30.20 -17.60 -12.42
C ARG A 50 31.39 -17.08 -11.60
N LEU A 51 32.59 -17.27 -12.12
CA LEU A 51 33.84 -16.74 -11.58
C LEU A 51 34.03 -15.31 -12.10
N TRP A 52 33.20 -14.38 -11.61
CA TRP A 52 33.07 -13.03 -12.16
C TRP A 52 34.40 -12.27 -12.22
N ASP A 53 35.23 -12.34 -11.19
CA ASP A 53 36.54 -11.66 -11.16
C ASP A 53 37.49 -12.20 -12.25
N ALA A 54 37.49 -13.53 -12.46
CA ALA A 54 38.30 -14.16 -13.50
C ALA A 54 37.79 -13.82 -14.90
N ALA A 55 36.46 -13.80 -15.08
CA ALA A 55 35.82 -13.37 -16.33
C ALA A 55 36.14 -11.90 -16.65
N ILE A 56 36.00 -11.00 -15.67
CA ILE A 56 36.34 -9.58 -15.79
C ILE A 56 37.79 -9.40 -16.23
N LEU A 57 38.73 -10.11 -15.58
CA LEU A 57 40.14 -10.01 -15.92
C LEU A 57 40.42 -10.50 -17.35
N ALA A 58 39.87 -11.65 -17.73
CA ALA A 58 40.05 -12.24 -19.05
C ALA A 58 39.46 -11.36 -20.15
N PHE A 59 38.24 -10.84 -19.98
CA PHE A 59 37.61 -9.97 -20.97
C PHE A 59 38.30 -8.61 -21.09
N ASN A 60 38.72 -7.98 -19.98
CA ASN A 60 39.49 -6.74 -20.05
C ASN A 60 40.80 -6.93 -20.84
N ARG A 61 41.51 -8.02 -20.55
CA ARG A 61 42.75 -8.35 -21.27
C ARG A 61 42.47 -8.62 -22.76
N PHE A 62 41.41 -9.38 -23.05
CA PHE A 62 40.99 -9.67 -24.41
C PHE A 62 40.71 -8.40 -25.21
N LEU A 63 39.94 -7.47 -24.64
CA LEU A 63 39.58 -6.21 -25.28
C LEU A 63 40.76 -5.25 -25.44
N ALA A 64 41.77 -5.35 -24.59
CA ALA A 64 43.00 -4.57 -24.70
C ALA A 64 43.95 -5.11 -25.78
N GLU A 65 44.12 -6.43 -25.86
CA GLU A 65 45.04 -7.08 -26.82
C GLU A 65 44.41 -7.25 -28.22
N TYR A 66 43.09 -7.47 -28.29
CA TYR A 66 42.37 -7.77 -29.53
C TYR A 66 41.13 -6.86 -29.75
N PRO A 67 41.28 -5.52 -29.76
CA PRO A 67 40.16 -4.57 -29.80
C PRO A 67 39.33 -4.59 -31.09
N GLN A 68 39.87 -5.17 -32.17
CA GLN A 68 39.25 -5.32 -33.50
C GLN A 68 38.75 -6.74 -33.78
N SER A 69 38.82 -7.64 -32.79
CA SER A 69 38.28 -8.99 -32.91
C SER A 69 36.77 -8.96 -33.21
N ASP A 70 36.29 -9.92 -34.00
CA ASP A 70 34.87 -10.16 -34.22
C ASP A 70 34.12 -10.51 -32.90
N LYS A 71 34.84 -11.02 -31.90
CA LYS A 71 34.33 -11.33 -30.55
C LYS A 71 34.39 -10.14 -29.59
N ALA A 72 34.98 -9.01 -29.97
CA ALA A 72 35.13 -7.85 -29.09
C ALA A 72 33.78 -7.27 -28.66
N GLU A 73 32.77 -7.32 -29.53
CA GLU A 73 31.41 -6.92 -29.17
C GLU A 73 30.85 -7.77 -28.03
N GLU A 74 30.86 -9.10 -28.20
CA GLU A 74 30.35 -10.02 -27.20
C GLU A 74 31.14 -9.97 -25.89
N ALA A 75 32.47 -9.89 -25.96
CA ALA A 75 33.32 -9.71 -24.79
C ALA A 75 33.00 -8.42 -24.03
N MET A 76 32.69 -7.30 -24.70
CA MET A 76 32.27 -6.06 -24.04
C MET A 76 30.92 -6.21 -23.32
N HIS A 77 29.95 -6.86 -23.96
CA HIS A 77 28.66 -7.15 -23.32
C HIS A 77 28.85 -8.02 -22.08
N LEU A 78 29.58 -9.14 -22.19
CA LEU A 78 29.80 -10.07 -21.08
C LEU A 78 30.65 -9.45 -19.97
N LEU A 79 31.60 -8.57 -20.29
CA LEU A 79 32.34 -7.81 -19.29
C LEU A 79 31.40 -6.93 -18.45
N GLY A 80 30.50 -6.17 -19.08
CA GLY A 80 29.51 -5.35 -18.38
C GLY A 80 28.59 -6.18 -17.48
N VAL A 81 28.13 -7.34 -17.96
CA VAL A 81 27.34 -8.27 -17.14
C VAL A 81 28.17 -8.86 -15.99
N SER A 82 29.43 -9.21 -16.22
CA SER A 82 30.32 -9.76 -15.19
C SER A 82 30.54 -8.77 -14.05
N TYR A 83 30.77 -7.49 -14.36
CA TYR A 83 30.85 -6.43 -13.34
C TYR A 83 29.55 -6.31 -12.52
N PHE A 84 28.39 -6.34 -13.19
CA PHE A 84 27.11 -6.30 -12.48
C PHE A 84 26.94 -7.48 -11.53
N GLN A 85 27.30 -8.70 -11.96
CA GLN A 85 27.20 -9.90 -11.12
C GLN A 85 28.20 -9.90 -9.97
N ALA A 86 29.38 -9.31 -10.18
CA ALA A 86 30.36 -9.03 -9.12
C ALA A 86 29.91 -7.92 -8.15
N LYS A 87 28.74 -7.30 -8.38
CA LYS A 87 28.18 -6.15 -7.64
C LYS A 87 29.03 -4.88 -7.74
N ASP A 88 29.96 -4.83 -8.68
CA ASP A 88 30.69 -3.62 -9.03
C ASP A 88 29.86 -2.80 -10.04
N TYR A 89 28.80 -2.18 -9.52
CA TYR A 89 27.81 -1.49 -10.35
C TYR A 89 28.39 -0.26 -11.03
N GLN A 90 29.40 0.40 -10.43
CA GLN A 90 30.07 1.54 -11.05
C GLN A 90 30.86 1.11 -12.30
N GLN A 91 31.62 0.01 -12.23
CA GLN A 91 32.32 -0.50 -13.43
C GLN A 91 31.35 -1.11 -14.43
N ALA A 92 30.26 -1.74 -13.97
CA ALA A 92 29.20 -2.24 -14.84
C ALA A 92 28.59 -1.11 -15.68
N GLU A 93 28.22 0.00 -15.05
CA GLU A 93 27.69 1.18 -15.73
C GLU A 93 28.66 1.66 -16.82
N LYS A 94 29.94 1.81 -16.48
CA LYS A 94 30.97 2.30 -17.41
C LYS A 94 31.16 1.35 -18.60
N ALA A 95 31.24 0.04 -18.34
CA ALA A 95 31.42 -0.97 -19.38
C ALA A 95 30.20 -1.06 -20.32
N LEU A 96 28.98 -1.03 -19.78
CA LEU A 96 27.74 -1.12 -20.54
C LEU A 96 27.47 0.16 -21.35
N LYS A 97 27.75 1.34 -20.80
CA LYS A 97 27.70 2.61 -21.57
C LYS A 97 28.70 2.60 -22.72
N GLY A 98 29.94 2.16 -22.46
CA GLY A 98 30.97 2.00 -23.49
C GLY A 98 30.55 1.05 -24.62
N PHE A 99 29.84 -0.04 -24.29
CA PHE A 99 29.24 -0.90 -25.31
C PHE A 99 28.23 -0.14 -26.18
N LEU A 100 27.30 0.60 -25.57
CA LEU A 100 26.25 1.32 -26.31
C LEU A 100 26.82 2.44 -27.21
N GLU A 101 27.95 3.03 -26.83
CA GLU A 101 28.68 4.02 -27.63
C GLU A 101 29.40 3.38 -28.82
N LYS A 102 30.08 2.23 -28.60
CA LYS A 102 30.87 1.56 -29.64
C LYS A 102 30.02 0.74 -30.61
N TYR A 103 28.93 0.13 -30.12
CA TYR A 103 28.08 -0.78 -30.87
C TYR A 103 26.58 -0.40 -30.83
N PRO A 104 26.21 0.84 -31.20
CA PRO A 104 24.83 1.37 -31.03
C PRO A 104 23.75 0.64 -31.84
N LYS A 105 24.16 -0.15 -32.85
CA LYS A 105 23.27 -0.92 -33.75
C LYS A 105 23.37 -2.44 -33.54
N SER A 106 24.08 -2.90 -32.51
CA SER A 106 24.25 -4.32 -32.23
C SER A 106 22.90 -4.99 -31.93
N THR A 107 22.77 -6.26 -32.31
CA THR A 107 21.63 -7.10 -31.92
C THR A 107 21.55 -7.32 -30.40
N ARG A 108 22.67 -7.13 -29.66
CA ARG A 108 22.75 -7.22 -28.19
C ARG A 108 22.38 -5.93 -27.48
N THR A 109 22.07 -4.85 -28.21
CA THR A 109 21.73 -3.54 -27.63
C THR A 109 20.61 -3.64 -26.58
N GLN A 110 19.59 -4.47 -26.82
CA GLN A 110 18.49 -4.65 -25.87
C GLN A 110 18.96 -5.30 -24.57
N LEU A 111 19.79 -6.36 -24.65
CA LEU A 111 20.36 -7.02 -23.48
C LEU A 111 21.21 -6.07 -22.64
N VAL A 112 21.98 -5.21 -23.30
CA VAL A 112 22.81 -4.19 -22.65
C VAL A 112 21.96 -3.10 -22.00
N LEU A 113 20.90 -2.62 -22.66
CA LEU A 113 19.95 -1.66 -22.07
C LEU A 113 19.26 -2.25 -20.83
N ILE A 114 18.81 -3.51 -20.89
CA ILE A 114 18.24 -4.22 -19.74
C ILE A 114 19.23 -4.21 -18.58
N LYS A 115 20.46 -4.66 -18.82
CA LYS A 115 21.49 -4.75 -17.77
C LYS A 115 21.90 -3.38 -17.23
N LEU A 116 21.97 -2.36 -18.08
CA LEU A 116 22.32 -1.01 -17.66
C LEU A 116 21.21 -0.40 -16.81
N GLY A 117 19.94 -0.59 -17.18
CA GLY A 117 18.81 -0.16 -16.37
C GLY A 117 18.79 -0.84 -14.99
N ASP A 118 19.02 -2.16 -14.95
CA ASP A 118 19.18 -2.90 -13.68
C ASP A 118 20.32 -2.31 -12.82
N THR A 119 21.44 -1.97 -13.46
CA THR A 119 22.61 -1.39 -12.80
C THR A 119 22.24 -0.06 -12.14
N HIS A 120 21.52 0.81 -12.84
CA HIS A 120 21.06 2.07 -12.28
C HIS A 120 20.04 1.90 -11.15
N LEU A 121 19.16 0.91 -11.21
CA LEU A 121 18.30 0.56 -10.08
C LEU A 121 19.10 0.10 -8.85
N LYS A 122 20.19 -0.66 -9.03
CA LYS A 122 21.09 -1.06 -7.92
C LYS A 122 21.91 0.09 -7.35
N LEU A 123 22.17 1.12 -8.14
CA LEU A 123 22.81 2.37 -7.72
C LEU A 123 21.83 3.39 -7.11
N ASP A 124 20.53 3.06 -7.01
CA ASP A 124 19.44 3.98 -6.63
C ASP A 124 19.28 5.20 -7.56
N ASN A 125 19.86 5.12 -8.77
CA ASN A 125 19.78 6.12 -9.83
C ASN A 125 18.48 5.93 -10.64
N LYS A 126 17.34 6.15 -10.00
CA LYS A 126 16.01 5.84 -10.56
C LYS A 126 15.69 6.59 -11.85
N LYS A 127 16.16 7.84 -11.98
CA LYS A 127 15.88 8.68 -13.16
C LYS A 127 16.57 8.12 -14.40
N GLU A 128 17.83 7.72 -14.25
CA GLU A 128 18.64 7.10 -15.28
C GLU A 128 18.06 5.74 -15.67
N ALA A 129 17.66 4.92 -14.69
CA ALA A 129 16.99 3.65 -14.96
C ALA A 129 15.70 3.84 -15.79
N ILE A 130 14.88 4.85 -15.46
CA ILE A 130 13.68 5.19 -16.23
C ILE A 130 14.06 5.55 -17.68
N ASP A 131 15.03 6.44 -17.90
CA ASP A 131 15.44 6.85 -19.26
C ASP A 131 15.91 5.66 -20.10
N ILE A 132 16.72 4.77 -19.50
CA ILE A 132 17.24 3.58 -20.16
C ILE A 132 16.12 2.60 -20.53
N PHE A 133 15.19 2.32 -19.60
CA PHE A 133 14.09 1.42 -19.90
C PHE A 133 13.03 2.05 -20.80
N GLN A 134 12.82 3.37 -20.77
CA GLN A 134 12.00 4.09 -21.76
C GLN A 134 12.59 3.95 -23.16
N ARG A 135 13.91 4.12 -23.28
CA ARG A 135 14.63 3.86 -24.55
C ARG A 135 14.41 2.41 -25.01
N LEU A 136 14.44 1.44 -24.11
CA LEU A 136 14.10 0.04 -24.43
C LEU A 136 12.64 -0.10 -24.88
N SER A 137 11.67 0.44 -24.14
CA SER A 137 10.23 0.35 -24.44
C SER A 137 9.84 1.00 -25.78
N SER A 138 10.53 2.06 -26.17
CA SER A 138 10.30 2.78 -27.43
C SER A 138 10.85 2.10 -28.69
N LEU A 139 11.58 0.99 -28.55
CA LEU A 139 12.06 0.24 -29.71
C LEU A 139 10.90 -0.35 -30.50
N LYS A 140 11.01 -0.29 -31.84
CA LYS A 140 10.01 -0.84 -32.77
C LYS A 140 9.77 -2.34 -32.53
N GLU A 141 10.86 -3.08 -32.34
CA GLU A 141 10.84 -4.51 -32.04
C GLU A 141 11.54 -4.72 -30.69
N ILE A 142 10.83 -5.33 -29.74
CA ILE A 142 11.38 -5.67 -28.43
C ILE A 142 11.41 -7.18 -28.28
N ASP A 143 12.53 -7.68 -27.78
CA ASP A 143 12.70 -9.08 -27.43
C ASP A 143 11.68 -9.48 -26.34
N LYS A 144 11.05 -10.64 -26.51
CA LYS A 144 10.13 -11.22 -25.52
C LYS A 144 10.74 -11.34 -24.12
N ASN A 145 12.06 -11.45 -24.01
CA ASN A 145 12.81 -11.55 -22.76
C ASN A 145 13.05 -10.20 -22.06
N ALA A 146 12.64 -9.08 -22.68
CA ALA A 146 12.70 -7.76 -22.07
C ALA A 146 11.53 -7.49 -21.10
N ASP A 147 10.60 -8.43 -20.97
CA ASP A 147 9.39 -8.29 -20.16
C ASP A 147 9.68 -7.86 -18.71
N ALA A 148 10.64 -8.49 -18.05
CA ALA A 148 11.05 -8.12 -16.69
C ALA A 148 11.54 -6.66 -16.59
N ALA A 149 12.30 -6.18 -17.58
CA ALA A 149 12.82 -4.82 -17.59
C ALA A 149 11.72 -3.78 -17.84
N ILE A 150 10.80 -4.07 -18.76
CA ILE A 150 9.65 -3.19 -19.02
C ILE A 150 8.68 -3.17 -17.84
N PHE A 151 8.48 -4.30 -17.17
CA PHE A 151 7.70 -4.35 -15.94
C PHE A 151 8.38 -3.54 -14.82
N ALA A 152 9.70 -3.68 -14.65
CA ALA A 152 10.47 -2.90 -13.68
C ALA A 152 10.40 -1.38 -13.95
N LEU A 153 10.31 -0.94 -15.21
CA LEU A 153 10.03 0.46 -15.55
C LEU A 153 8.70 0.91 -14.96
N ALA A 154 7.63 0.15 -15.17
CA ALA A 154 6.32 0.46 -14.64
C ALA A 154 6.30 0.48 -13.09
N GLU A 155 6.94 -0.49 -12.43
CA GLU A 155 7.09 -0.48 -10.97
C GLU A 155 7.85 0.75 -10.48
N THR A 156 8.87 1.18 -11.23
CA THR A 156 9.64 2.38 -10.91
C THR A 156 8.77 3.63 -11.04
N TYR A 157 7.91 3.73 -12.07
CA TYR A 157 6.93 4.81 -12.17
C TYR A 157 5.95 4.84 -10.99
N ILE A 158 5.40 3.69 -10.59
CA ILE A 158 4.47 3.59 -9.45
C ILE A 158 5.15 4.11 -8.18
N LYS A 159 6.37 3.64 -7.89
CA LYS A 159 7.15 4.06 -6.71
C LYS A 159 7.46 5.56 -6.70
N GLN A 160 7.49 6.20 -7.87
CA GLN A 160 7.73 7.64 -8.02
C GLN A 160 6.44 8.46 -8.11
N GLY A 161 5.26 7.83 -7.95
CA GLY A 161 3.97 8.51 -8.10
C GLY A 161 3.63 8.92 -9.55
N MET A 162 4.38 8.42 -10.54
CA MET A 162 4.17 8.67 -11.96
C MET A 162 3.05 7.76 -12.49
N HIS A 163 1.84 7.93 -11.95
CA HIS A 163 0.73 7.00 -12.18
C HIS A 163 0.24 6.98 -13.62
N LYS A 164 0.35 8.11 -14.35
CA LYS A 164 -0.05 8.17 -15.76
C LYS A 164 0.86 7.29 -16.62
N GLU A 165 2.17 7.48 -16.49
CA GLU A 165 3.20 6.74 -17.20
C GLU A 165 3.14 5.25 -16.84
N ALA A 166 2.94 4.93 -15.55
CA ALA A 166 2.75 3.56 -15.09
C ALA A 166 1.54 2.89 -15.77
N ALA A 167 0.37 3.54 -15.75
CA ALA A 167 -0.84 3.00 -16.35
C ALA A 167 -0.65 2.74 -17.86
N GLU A 168 -0.12 3.73 -18.60
CA GLU A 168 0.12 3.59 -20.02
C GLU A 168 1.10 2.46 -20.35
N GLU A 169 2.18 2.31 -19.57
CA GLU A 169 3.17 1.25 -19.78
C GLU A 169 2.61 -0.14 -19.47
N LEU A 170 1.88 -0.30 -18.36
CA LEU A 170 1.31 -1.60 -17.95
C LEU A 170 0.20 -2.09 -18.87
N ILE A 171 -0.56 -1.16 -19.45
CA ILE A 171 -1.56 -1.47 -20.47
C ILE A 171 -0.88 -2.00 -21.73
N ARG A 172 0.10 -1.27 -22.26
CA ARG A 172 0.90 -1.72 -23.42
C ARG A 172 1.62 -3.04 -23.14
N PHE A 173 2.12 -3.22 -21.93
CA PHE A 173 2.82 -4.43 -21.50
C PHE A 173 1.95 -5.68 -21.74
N SER A 174 0.69 -5.64 -21.32
CA SER A 174 -0.22 -6.78 -21.42
C SER A 174 -0.53 -7.21 -22.86
N GLU A 175 -0.44 -6.27 -23.81
CA GLU A 175 -0.64 -6.50 -25.24
C GLU A 175 0.65 -7.01 -25.91
N ARG A 176 1.80 -6.46 -25.50
CA ARG A 176 3.11 -6.76 -26.08
C ARG A 176 3.73 -8.05 -25.57
N PHE A 177 3.46 -8.42 -24.32
CA PHE A 177 4.00 -9.60 -23.66
C PHE A 177 2.90 -10.55 -23.19
N PRO A 178 2.08 -11.12 -24.10
CA PRO A 178 0.93 -11.94 -23.75
C PRO A 178 1.27 -13.27 -23.07
N GLU A 179 2.53 -13.70 -23.14
CA GLU A 179 3.07 -14.91 -22.52
C GLU A 179 3.92 -14.62 -21.26
N SER A 180 4.09 -13.35 -20.90
CA SER A 180 4.87 -13.01 -19.71
C SER A 180 4.16 -13.45 -18.43
N LYS A 181 4.94 -13.96 -17.47
CA LYS A 181 4.44 -14.24 -16.11
C LYS A 181 3.88 -12.98 -15.42
N PHE A 182 4.31 -11.79 -15.83
CA PHE A 182 3.86 -10.52 -15.27
C PHE A 182 2.60 -9.98 -15.94
N LYS A 183 2.10 -10.60 -17.02
CA LYS A 183 0.95 -10.09 -17.79
C LYS A 183 -0.27 -9.87 -16.92
N ASN A 184 -0.62 -10.86 -16.13
CA ASN A 184 -1.81 -10.74 -15.31
C ASN A 184 -1.58 -9.68 -14.23
N GLU A 185 -0.43 -9.74 -13.53
CA GLU A 185 -0.05 -8.75 -12.53
C GLU A 185 -0.05 -7.32 -13.09
N SER A 186 0.28 -7.13 -14.37
CA SER A 186 0.22 -5.82 -15.02
C SER A 186 -1.19 -5.24 -15.07
N TYR A 187 -2.24 -6.07 -15.14
CA TYR A 187 -3.62 -5.61 -15.01
C TYR A 187 -3.92 -5.08 -13.61
N TYR A 188 -3.42 -5.73 -12.56
CA TYR A 188 -3.62 -5.25 -11.19
C TYR A 188 -2.95 -3.88 -11.01
N TRP A 189 -1.67 -3.77 -11.37
CA TRP A 189 -0.93 -2.52 -11.23
C TRP A 189 -1.45 -1.40 -12.15
N ALA A 190 -1.96 -1.73 -13.34
CA ALA A 190 -2.65 -0.75 -14.18
C ALA A 190 -3.93 -0.25 -13.49
N GLY A 191 -4.67 -1.14 -12.82
CA GLY A 191 -5.81 -0.80 -11.98
C GLY A 191 -5.44 0.18 -10.88
N GLU A 192 -4.38 -0.12 -10.10
CA GLU A 192 -3.86 0.76 -9.04
C GLU A 192 -3.46 2.13 -9.58
N ALA A 193 -2.68 2.17 -10.66
CA ALA A 193 -2.24 3.42 -11.28
C ALA A 193 -3.43 4.27 -11.76
N LEU A 194 -4.42 3.65 -12.41
CA LEU A 194 -5.64 4.32 -12.86
C LEU A 194 -6.54 4.78 -11.70
N PHE A 195 -6.59 4.03 -10.60
CA PHE A 195 -7.32 4.41 -9.41
C PHE A 195 -6.75 5.68 -8.78
N ASN A 196 -5.42 5.79 -8.70
CA ASN A 196 -4.72 6.98 -8.21
C ASN A 196 -4.90 8.21 -9.13
N LEU A 197 -5.18 7.99 -10.42
CA LEU A 197 -5.57 9.03 -11.38
C LEU A 197 -7.08 9.35 -11.34
N GLU A 198 -7.83 8.78 -10.40
CA GLU A 198 -9.29 8.89 -10.28
C GLU A 198 -10.07 8.39 -11.51
N ARG A 199 -9.43 7.60 -12.39
CA ARG A 199 -10.04 6.99 -13.57
C ARG A 199 -10.74 5.68 -13.19
N TYR A 200 -11.68 5.77 -12.25
CA TYR A 200 -12.30 4.62 -11.57
C TYR A 200 -12.97 3.61 -12.52
N ARG A 201 -13.58 4.07 -13.60
CA ARG A 201 -14.23 3.17 -14.58
C ARG A 201 -13.22 2.27 -15.27
N GLU A 202 -12.07 2.82 -15.65
CA GLU A 202 -10.99 2.07 -16.31
C GLU A 202 -10.26 1.19 -15.30
N ALA A 203 -9.93 1.74 -14.12
CA ALA A 203 -9.32 0.99 -13.02
C ALA A 203 -10.14 -0.27 -12.69
N LYS A 204 -11.46 -0.13 -12.51
CA LYS A 204 -12.39 -1.25 -12.32
C LYS A 204 -12.28 -2.30 -13.43
N GLY A 205 -12.16 -1.87 -14.69
CA GLY A 205 -12.00 -2.77 -15.82
C GLY A 205 -10.72 -3.61 -15.73
N TYR A 206 -9.61 -3.00 -15.34
CA TYR A 206 -8.32 -3.68 -15.19
C TYR A 206 -8.26 -4.60 -13.97
N TYR A 207 -8.79 -4.18 -12.81
CA TYR A 207 -8.92 -5.10 -11.67
C TYR A 207 -9.81 -6.31 -12.00
N LYS A 208 -10.89 -6.13 -12.78
CA LYS A 208 -11.73 -7.25 -13.24
C LYS A 208 -10.97 -8.22 -14.13
N LYS A 209 -10.22 -7.70 -15.13
CA LYS A 209 -9.35 -8.52 -15.98
C LYS A 209 -8.36 -9.34 -15.14
N PHE A 210 -7.73 -8.71 -14.14
CA PHE A 210 -6.85 -9.41 -13.21
C PHE A 210 -7.60 -10.52 -12.45
N PHE A 211 -8.72 -10.20 -11.82
CA PHE A 211 -9.48 -11.14 -10.99
C PHE A 211 -9.98 -12.36 -11.80
N GLU A 212 -10.44 -12.14 -13.03
CA GLU A 212 -10.92 -13.19 -13.94
C GLU A 212 -9.79 -14.08 -14.47
N SER A 213 -8.61 -13.50 -14.74
CA SER A 213 -7.45 -14.24 -15.26
C SER A 213 -6.58 -14.88 -14.18
N SER A 214 -6.70 -14.45 -12.92
CA SER A 214 -5.84 -14.85 -11.80
C SER A 214 -6.63 -15.17 -10.53
N SER A 215 -7.77 -15.85 -10.68
CA SER A 215 -8.58 -16.29 -9.54
C SER A 215 -7.77 -17.18 -8.59
N GLY A 216 -7.64 -16.76 -7.33
CA GLY A 216 -6.85 -17.47 -6.31
C GLY A 216 -5.41 -16.98 -6.15
N HIS A 217 -5.00 -15.95 -6.90
CA HIS A 217 -3.74 -15.25 -6.70
C HIS A 217 -3.72 -14.52 -5.35
N ALA A 218 -2.51 -14.27 -4.82
CA ALA A 218 -2.30 -13.55 -3.55
C ALA A 218 -2.83 -12.11 -3.53
N LEU A 219 -3.18 -11.54 -4.69
CA LEU A 219 -3.73 -10.18 -4.85
C LEU A 219 -5.22 -10.22 -5.24
N SER A 220 -5.87 -11.38 -5.22
CA SER A 220 -7.25 -11.49 -5.68
C SER A 220 -8.24 -10.76 -4.76
N ASP A 221 -7.99 -10.74 -3.46
CA ASP A 221 -8.75 -9.95 -2.49
C ASP A 221 -8.47 -8.45 -2.64
N ASP A 222 -7.21 -8.06 -2.85
CA ASP A 222 -6.84 -6.67 -3.18
C ASP A 222 -7.55 -6.18 -4.45
N ALA A 223 -7.63 -7.01 -5.49
CA ALA A 223 -8.34 -6.65 -6.72
C ALA A 223 -9.85 -6.51 -6.50
N LEU A 224 -10.48 -7.36 -5.69
CA LEU A 224 -11.89 -7.17 -5.32
C LEU A 224 -12.10 -5.89 -4.51
N ASN A 225 -11.16 -5.58 -3.61
CA ASN A 225 -11.18 -4.34 -2.85
C ASN A 225 -11.05 -3.13 -3.78
N GLY A 226 -10.11 -3.16 -4.73
CA GLY A 226 -9.94 -2.14 -5.77
C GLY A 226 -11.20 -1.94 -6.61
N ILE A 227 -11.88 -3.02 -7.03
CA ILE A 227 -13.18 -2.96 -7.73
C ILE A 227 -14.23 -2.26 -6.85
N ALA A 228 -14.36 -2.68 -5.59
CA ALA A 228 -15.35 -2.14 -4.67
C ALA A 228 -15.11 -0.64 -4.38
N TRP A 229 -13.84 -0.24 -4.25
CA TRP A 229 -13.46 1.16 -4.09
C TRP A 229 -13.72 1.99 -5.35
N CYS A 230 -13.44 1.46 -6.54
CA CYS A 230 -13.81 2.14 -7.79
C CYS A 230 -15.32 2.38 -7.86
N GLU A 231 -16.13 1.39 -7.49
CA GLU A 231 -17.59 1.49 -7.46
C GLU A 231 -18.07 2.51 -6.42
N TYR A 232 -17.50 2.47 -5.22
CA TYR A 232 -17.83 3.38 -4.13
C TYR A 232 -17.49 4.83 -4.49
N ARG A 233 -16.28 5.09 -5.03
CA ARG A 233 -15.83 6.43 -5.45
C ARG A 233 -16.60 6.96 -6.66
N SER A 234 -17.14 6.07 -7.49
CA SER A 234 -18.04 6.42 -8.60
C SER A 234 -19.51 6.60 -8.15
N ASN A 235 -19.79 6.55 -6.84
CA ASN A 235 -21.14 6.60 -6.25
C ASN A 235 -22.08 5.45 -6.68
N ASP A 236 -21.54 4.36 -7.24
CA ASP A 236 -22.30 3.13 -7.53
C ASP A 236 -22.35 2.24 -6.28
N LEU A 237 -23.07 2.74 -5.26
CA LEU A 237 -23.13 2.12 -3.94
C LEU A 237 -23.74 0.72 -3.96
N LYS A 238 -24.61 0.41 -4.93
CA LYS A 238 -25.22 -0.92 -5.07
C LYS A 238 -24.18 -1.95 -5.49
N SER A 239 -23.38 -1.64 -6.53
CA SER A 239 -22.30 -2.52 -6.96
C SER A 239 -21.22 -2.62 -5.90
N ALA A 240 -20.83 -1.49 -5.29
CA ALA A 240 -19.82 -1.47 -4.21
C ALA A 240 -20.21 -2.40 -3.05
N LEU A 241 -21.47 -2.33 -2.59
CA LEU A 241 -21.99 -3.21 -1.55
C LEU A 241 -21.92 -4.69 -1.96
N PHE A 242 -22.30 -5.01 -3.19
CA PHE A 242 -22.20 -6.37 -3.71
C PHE A 242 -20.75 -6.86 -3.70
N THR A 243 -19.80 -6.04 -4.17
CA THR A 243 -18.39 -6.42 -4.28
C THR A 243 -17.71 -6.52 -2.90
N PHE A 244 -17.97 -5.61 -1.96
CA PHE A 244 -17.46 -5.72 -0.58
C PHE A 244 -17.96 -7.00 0.10
N ASN A 245 -19.25 -7.34 -0.07
CA ASN A 245 -19.80 -8.59 0.45
C ASN A 245 -19.20 -9.82 -0.23
N LYS A 246 -18.91 -9.74 -1.54
CA LYS A 246 -18.21 -10.80 -2.28
C LYS A 246 -16.79 -11.02 -1.73
N LEU A 247 -16.04 -9.95 -1.44
CA LEU A 247 -14.72 -10.03 -0.81
C LEU A 247 -14.82 -10.77 0.53
N ALA A 248 -15.72 -10.33 1.42
CA ALA A 248 -15.92 -10.94 2.74
C ALA A 248 -16.44 -12.39 2.70
N SER A 249 -16.96 -12.85 1.56
CA SER A 249 -17.45 -14.21 1.35
C SER A 249 -16.38 -15.13 0.77
N LEU A 250 -15.65 -14.66 -0.25
CA LEU A 250 -14.63 -15.45 -0.94
C LEU A 250 -13.30 -15.50 -0.19
N TYR A 251 -12.96 -14.45 0.55
CA TYR A 251 -11.69 -14.32 1.28
C TYR A 251 -11.94 -14.03 2.76
N PRO A 252 -12.58 -14.93 3.52
CA PRO A 252 -12.99 -14.67 4.91
C PRO A 252 -11.82 -14.48 5.89
N ARG A 253 -10.58 -14.78 5.47
CA ARG A 253 -9.34 -14.57 6.25
C ARG A 253 -8.53 -13.34 5.80
N SER A 254 -9.00 -12.62 4.79
CA SER A 254 -8.31 -11.42 4.30
C SER A 254 -8.35 -10.31 5.36
N GLU A 255 -7.24 -9.60 5.53
CA GLU A 255 -7.12 -8.43 6.40
C GLU A 255 -8.01 -7.26 5.92
N LEU A 256 -8.54 -7.33 4.69
CA LEU A 256 -9.46 -6.35 4.12
C LEU A 256 -10.92 -6.56 4.54
N VAL A 257 -11.27 -7.72 5.10
CA VAL A 257 -12.65 -8.05 5.48
C VAL A 257 -13.24 -7.07 6.50
N PRO A 258 -12.53 -6.66 7.58
CA PRO A 258 -13.08 -5.70 8.54
C PRO A 258 -13.50 -4.39 7.89
N ALA A 259 -12.63 -3.82 7.04
CA ALA A 259 -12.91 -2.60 6.29
C ALA A 259 -14.07 -2.78 5.30
N ALA A 260 -14.12 -3.90 4.58
CA ALA A 260 -15.21 -4.22 3.67
C ALA A 260 -16.57 -4.31 4.40
N LEU A 261 -16.62 -5.00 5.55
CA LEU A 261 -17.84 -5.11 6.37
C LEU A 261 -18.28 -3.74 6.91
N TYR A 262 -17.35 -2.94 7.40
CA TYR A 262 -17.67 -1.59 7.88
C TYR A 262 -18.24 -0.70 6.76
N ARG A 263 -17.64 -0.76 5.56
CA ARG A 263 -18.15 -0.04 4.37
C ARG A 263 -19.52 -0.56 3.95
N SER A 264 -19.74 -1.87 3.91
CA SER A 264 -21.05 -2.47 3.64
C SER A 264 -22.12 -1.99 4.63
N GLY A 265 -21.83 -1.98 5.93
CA GLY A 265 -22.73 -1.50 6.97
C GLY A 265 -23.13 -0.02 6.76
N ASN A 266 -22.15 0.84 6.46
CA ASN A 266 -22.41 2.25 6.15
C ASN A 266 -23.21 2.45 4.86
N ILE A 267 -23.00 1.63 3.83
CA ILE A 267 -23.82 1.68 2.62
C ILE A 267 -25.26 1.27 2.92
N TYR A 268 -25.48 0.25 3.75
CA TYR A 268 -26.82 -0.10 4.21
C TYR A 268 -27.51 1.04 4.95
N LEU A 269 -26.78 1.79 5.81
CA LEU A 269 -27.31 2.99 6.46
C LEU A 269 -27.73 4.07 5.46
N ARG A 270 -26.93 4.31 4.41
CA ARG A 270 -27.28 5.26 3.33
C ARG A 270 -28.53 4.84 2.55
N PHE A 271 -28.83 3.54 2.50
CA PHE A 271 -30.06 3.01 1.92
C PHE A 271 -31.22 2.86 2.93
N SER A 272 -31.07 3.39 4.15
CA SER A 272 -32.04 3.26 5.26
C SER A 272 -32.37 1.79 5.61
N LYS A 273 -31.47 0.86 5.28
CA LYS A 273 -31.60 -0.59 5.54
C LYS A 273 -31.00 -0.93 6.91
N ASN A 274 -31.57 -0.39 7.96
CA ASN A 274 -31.02 -0.47 9.32
C ASN A 274 -30.86 -1.92 9.83
N ASN A 275 -31.75 -2.83 9.45
CA ASN A 275 -31.64 -4.25 9.83
C ASN A 275 -30.38 -4.91 9.23
N ASP A 276 -30.08 -4.63 7.96
CA ASP A 276 -28.93 -5.20 7.27
C ASP A 276 -27.63 -4.56 7.77
N ALA A 277 -27.66 -3.25 8.07
CA ALA A 277 -26.55 -2.56 8.72
C ALA A 277 -26.21 -3.18 10.08
N ILE A 278 -27.21 -3.40 10.96
CA ILE A 278 -27.01 -4.04 12.26
C ILE A 278 -26.38 -5.42 12.10
N LYS A 279 -26.94 -6.28 11.24
CA LYS A 279 -26.38 -7.63 11.01
C LYS A 279 -24.92 -7.57 10.54
N THR A 280 -24.61 -6.61 9.66
CA THR A 280 -23.26 -6.45 9.09
C THR A 280 -22.27 -5.98 10.15
N PHE A 281 -22.62 -4.96 10.94
CA PHE A 281 -21.76 -4.47 12.03
C PHE A 281 -21.64 -5.50 13.16
N GLN A 282 -22.68 -6.26 13.47
CA GLN A 282 -22.60 -7.37 14.43
C GLN A 282 -21.59 -8.42 13.99
N ARG A 283 -21.59 -8.79 12.70
CA ARG A 283 -20.60 -9.71 12.13
C ARG A 283 -19.18 -9.15 12.26
N LEU A 284 -19.00 -7.85 12.03
CA LEU A 284 -17.71 -7.17 12.18
C LEU A 284 -17.20 -7.24 13.63
N VAL A 285 -17.99 -6.78 14.60
CA VAL A 285 -17.54 -6.71 16.00
C VAL A 285 -17.39 -8.08 16.67
N ALA A 286 -18.13 -9.09 16.20
CA ALA A 286 -17.98 -10.47 16.68
C ALA A 286 -16.74 -11.17 16.09
N GLY A 287 -16.45 -10.93 14.81
CA GLY A 287 -15.33 -11.57 14.12
C GLY A 287 -13.97 -10.90 14.38
N TYR A 288 -13.97 -9.59 14.65
CA TYR A 288 -12.77 -8.77 14.72
C TYR A 288 -12.76 -7.84 15.95
N PRO A 289 -12.95 -8.35 17.17
CA PRO A 289 -13.21 -7.52 18.35
C PRO A 289 -12.09 -6.56 18.75
N ASN A 290 -10.85 -6.82 18.32
CA ASN A 290 -9.68 -6.02 18.66
C ASN A 290 -9.28 -5.03 17.55
N GLU A 291 -9.95 -5.09 16.38
CA GLU A 291 -9.67 -4.16 15.28
C GLU A 291 -10.22 -2.78 15.60
N ARG A 292 -9.45 -1.73 15.31
CA ARG A 292 -9.89 -0.34 15.52
C ARG A 292 -11.21 -0.05 14.80
N ILE A 293 -11.38 -0.55 13.59
CA ILE A 293 -12.60 -0.35 12.81
C ILE A 293 -13.82 -1.07 13.40
N ALA A 294 -13.62 -2.11 14.23
CA ALA A 294 -14.70 -2.74 14.99
C ALA A 294 -15.12 -1.88 16.18
N ILE A 295 -14.20 -1.15 16.81
CA ILE A 295 -14.53 -0.13 17.84
C ILE A 295 -15.41 0.96 17.23
N ASP A 296 -15.11 1.41 16.02
CA ASP A 296 -15.92 2.41 15.33
C ASP A 296 -17.30 1.85 14.93
N ALA A 297 -17.39 0.57 14.57
CA ALA A 297 -18.65 -0.11 14.29
C ALA A 297 -19.57 -0.24 15.53
N HIS A 298 -18.99 -0.26 16.74
CA HIS A 298 -19.75 -0.26 17.98
C HIS A 298 -20.56 1.03 18.16
N LEU A 299 -20.05 2.18 17.73
CA LEU A 299 -20.78 3.45 17.78
C LEU A 299 -22.05 3.38 16.91
N GLU A 300 -21.91 2.91 15.68
CA GLU A 300 -23.03 2.78 14.75
C GLU A 300 -24.08 1.78 15.25
N LEU A 301 -23.68 0.65 15.84
CA LEU A 301 -24.61 -0.28 16.49
C LEU A 301 -25.36 0.38 17.66
N GLY A 302 -24.64 1.12 18.51
CA GLY A 302 -25.21 1.86 19.61
C GLY A 302 -26.30 2.84 19.17
N LYS A 303 -25.99 3.66 18.16
CA LYS A 303 -26.93 4.61 17.54
C LYS A 303 -28.16 3.92 16.94
N LEU A 304 -27.95 2.81 16.23
CA LEU A 304 -29.04 2.04 15.62
C LEU A 304 -29.99 1.43 16.67
N TYR A 305 -29.45 0.91 17.77
CA TYR A 305 -30.28 0.39 18.87
C TYR A 305 -30.98 1.50 19.64
N TYR A 306 -30.31 2.64 19.86
CA TYR A 306 -30.94 3.82 20.47
C TYR A 306 -32.15 4.30 19.64
N GLN A 307 -32.01 4.40 18.31
CA GLN A 307 -33.10 4.78 17.42
C GLN A 307 -34.30 3.82 17.49
N ARG A 308 -34.05 2.54 17.77
CA ARG A 308 -35.09 1.52 18.00
C ARG A 308 -35.67 1.52 19.41
N LYS A 309 -35.20 2.41 20.28
CA LYS A 309 -35.51 2.44 21.72
C LYS A 309 -35.07 1.16 22.45
N GLU A 310 -34.16 0.40 21.85
CA GLU A 310 -33.56 -0.80 22.45
C GLU A 310 -32.35 -0.41 23.31
N TYR A 311 -32.56 0.50 24.26
CA TYR A 311 -31.48 1.14 25.03
C TYR A 311 -30.60 0.14 25.79
N ALA A 312 -31.18 -0.95 26.29
CA ALA A 312 -30.44 -2.01 26.96
C ALA A 312 -29.42 -2.70 26.05
N LYS A 313 -29.66 -2.74 24.73
CA LYS A 313 -28.69 -3.22 23.74
C LYS A 313 -27.72 -2.12 23.31
N ALA A 314 -28.18 -0.87 23.25
CA ALA A 314 -27.34 0.26 22.83
C ALA A 314 -26.14 0.47 23.77
N ILE A 315 -26.38 0.50 25.08
CA ILE A 315 -25.38 0.80 26.13
C ILE A 315 -24.07 0.00 25.98
N PRO A 316 -24.06 -1.35 25.96
CA PRO A 316 -22.80 -2.09 25.89
C PRO A 316 -22.03 -1.90 24.58
N HIS A 317 -22.71 -1.50 23.49
CA HIS A 317 -22.02 -1.10 22.26
C HIS A 317 -21.40 0.29 22.42
N LEU A 318 -22.12 1.25 23.01
CA LEU A 318 -21.64 2.61 23.21
C LEU A 318 -20.45 2.67 24.19
N GLU A 319 -20.49 1.90 25.27
CA GLU A 319 -19.35 1.75 26.21
C GLU A 319 -18.08 1.26 25.50
N LYS A 320 -18.21 0.27 24.60
CA LYS A 320 -17.07 -0.20 23.79
C LYS A 320 -16.55 0.87 22.84
N ALA A 321 -17.44 1.68 22.26
CA ALA A 321 -17.07 2.75 21.34
C ALA A 321 -16.34 3.92 22.03
N GLU A 322 -16.46 4.09 23.35
CA GLU A 322 -15.66 5.07 24.11
C GLU A 322 -14.15 4.78 24.05
N ALA A 323 -13.74 3.57 23.69
CA ALA A 323 -12.33 3.21 23.48
C ALA A 323 -11.75 3.73 22.15
N SER A 324 -12.53 4.40 21.30
CA SER A 324 -12.02 4.92 20.03
C SER A 324 -10.96 6.00 20.27
N GLU A 325 -9.86 5.93 19.50
CA GLU A 325 -8.82 6.96 19.50
C GLU A 325 -9.27 8.25 18.83
N VAL A 326 -10.36 8.21 18.05
CA VAL A 326 -10.90 9.38 17.36
C VAL A 326 -11.77 10.17 18.35
N MET A 327 -11.33 11.39 18.67
CA MET A 327 -12.02 12.27 19.63
C MET A 327 -13.50 12.40 19.32
N GLU A 328 -13.85 12.68 18.07
CA GLU A 328 -15.23 12.82 17.61
C GLU A 328 -16.07 11.57 17.91
N MET A 329 -15.53 10.37 17.66
CA MET A 329 -16.25 9.11 17.83
C MET A 329 -16.46 8.75 19.30
N LYS A 330 -15.44 8.82 20.15
CA LYS A 330 -15.61 8.54 21.59
C LYS A 330 -16.51 9.56 22.28
N THR A 331 -16.50 10.79 21.78
CA THR A 331 -17.37 11.88 22.23
C THR A 331 -18.83 11.60 21.87
N GLU A 332 -19.09 11.23 20.62
CA GLU A 332 -20.42 10.84 20.16
C GLU A 332 -20.92 9.58 20.90
N ALA A 333 -20.05 8.60 21.12
CA ALA A 333 -20.35 7.38 21.89
C ALA A 333 -20.81 7.71 23.32
N SER A 334 -20.07 8.58 24.01
CA SER A 334 -20.40 9.00 25.38
C SER A 334 -21.71 9.79 25.43
N TYR A 335 -21.99 10.60 24.40
CA TYR A 335 -23.25 11.33 24.30
C TYR A 335 -24.45 10.38 24.16
N TRP A 336 -24.39 9.45 23.19
CA TRP A 336 -25.46 8.47 23.01
C TRP A 336 -25.58 7.50 24.18
N LEU A 337 -24.47 7.22 24.89
CA LEU A 337 -24.48 6.43 26.12
C LEU A 337 -25.30 7.16 27.19
N GLY A 338 -25.03 8.45 27.39
CA GLY A 338 -25.78 9.29 28.32
C GLY A 338 -27.27 9.36 27.99
N GLU A 339 -27.62 9.55 26.72
CA GLU A 339 -29.02 9.56 26.27
C GLU A 339 -29.70 8.19 26.46
N SER A 340 -28.99 7.08 26.19
CA SER A 340 -29.51 5.73 26.37
C SER A 340 -29.76 5.40 27.84
N GLU A 341 -28.86 5.80 28.73
CA GLU A 341 -29.00 5.60 30.18
C GLU A 341 -30.13 6.46 30.75
N ALA A 342 -30.25 7.72 30.31
CA ALA A 342 -31.33 8.60 30.72
C ALA A 342 -32.70 8.06 30.30
N ALA A 343 -32.80 7.49 29.09
CA ALA A 343 -34.01 6.86 28.58
C ALA A 343 -34.40 5.58 29.33
N LYS A 344 -33.44 4.93 30.00
CA LYS A 344 -33.67 3.81 30.94
C LYS A 344 -33.89 4.26 32.39
N GLU A 345 -34.00 5.57 32.63
CA GLU A 345 -34.12 6.17 33.97
C GLU A 345 -32.89 5.92 34.87
N ASN A 346 -31.77 5.48 34.29
CA ASN A 346 -30.49 5.39 34.99
C ASN A 346 -29.77 6.75 34.94
N TYR A 347 -30.36 7.72 35.63
CA TYR A 347 -29.88 9.11 35.60
C TYR A 347 -28.45 9.28 36.12
N LYS A 348 -27.99 8.42 37.05
CA LYS A 348 -26.60 8.42 37.53
C LYS A 348 -25.63 7.99 36.43
N GLY A 349 -25.95 6.92 35.70
CA GLY A 349 -25.17 6.48 34.54
C GLY A 349 -25.15 7.55 33.44
N ALA A 350 -26.29 8.19 33.19
CA ALA A 350 -26.39 9.28 32.23
C ALA A 350 -25.46 10.45 32.57
N ILE A 351 -25.50 10.93 33.82
CA ILE A 351 -24.61 11.99 34.31
C ILE A 351 -23.15 11.59 34.14
N SER A 352 -22.77 10.38 34.52
CA SER A 352 -21.38 9.91 34.40
C SER A 352 -20.89 9.93 32.94
N ALA A 353 -21.71 9.48 31.98
CA ALA A 353 -21.37 9.52 30.57
C ALA A 353 -21.21 10.96 30.04
N PHE A 354 -22.09 11.88 30.44
CA PHE A 354 -21.97 13.30 30.07
C PHE A 354 -20.80 14.01 30.79
N GLU A 355 -20.38 13.57 31.97
CA GLU A 355 -19.20 14.14 32.64
C GLU A 355 -17.89 13.67 32.00
N LYS A 356 -17.81 12.43 31.49
CA LYS A 356 -16.66 11.97 30.70
C LYS A 356 -16.39 12.88 29.52
N ILE A 357 -17.46 13.28 28.84
CA ILE A 357 -17.43 14.21 27.73
C ILE A 357 -16.75 15.53 28.11
N VAL A 358 -17.12 16.13 29.25
CA VAL A 358 -16.48 17.34 29.76
C VAL A 358 -14.99 17.08 30.02
N GLY A 359 -14.66 15.91 30.56
CA GLY A 359 -13.29 15.46 30.79
C GLY A 359 -12.44 15.26 29.51
N TYR A 360 -13.06 15.14 28.34
CA TYR A 360 -12.32 15.06 27.07
C TYR A 360 -11.71 16.38 26.60
N GLY A 361 -12.08 17.51 27.23
CA GLY A 361 -11.49 18.83 26.94
C GLY A 361 -11.93 19.45 25.61
N ILE A 362 -13.15 19.13 25.16
CA ILE A 362 -13.73 19.63 23.91
C ILE A 362 -13.92 21.15 24.00
N GLN A 363 -13.53 21.87 22.95
CA GLN A 363 -13.54 23.34 22.92
C GLN A 363 -14.83 23.93 22.31
N ASP A 364 -15.67 23.09 21.72
CA ASP A 364 -16.94 23.55 21.14
C ASP A 364 -17.91 24.00 22.25
N ALA A 365 -18.11 25.31 22.35
CA ALA A 365 -18.95 25.93 23.37
C ALA A 365 -20.42 25.49 23.28
N SER A 366 -20.97 25.35 22.07
CA SER A 366 -22.36 24.93 21.87
C SER A 366 -22.56 23.53 22.41
N TRP A 367 -21.60 22.67 22.12
CA TRP A 367 -21.66 21.27 22.48
C TRP A 367 -21.39 21.05 23.98
N LEU A 368 -20.44 21.78 24.58
CA LEU A 368 -20.25 21.79 26.04
C LEU A 368 -21.49 22.29 26.79
N SER A 369 -22.12 23.37 26.31
CA SER A 369 -23.34 23.91 26.94
C SER A 369 -24.49 22.90 26.87
N LEU A 370 -24.69 22.23 25.73
CA LEU A 370 -25.64 21.12 25.60
C LEU A 370 -25.38 20.03 26.65
N VAL A 371 -24.12 19.61 26.80
CA VAL A 371 -23.74 18.56 27.76
C VAL A 371 -24.05 18.98 29.19
N TYR A 372 -23.77 20.22 29.58
CA TYR A 372 -24.13 20.73 30.91
C TYR A 372 -25.65 20.82 31.13
N VAL A 373 -26.42 21.20 30.11
CA VAL A 373 -27.89 21.14 30.16
C VAL A 373 -28.35 19.70 30.40
N LYS A 374 -27.79 18.72 29.67
CA LYS A 374 -28.12 17.30 29.84
C LYS A 374 -27.77 16.78 31.24
N ILE A 375 -26.63 17.18 31.80
CA ILE A 375 -26.27 16.88 33.20
C ILE A 375 -27.30 17.48 34.16
N GLY A 376 -27.66 18.76 33.99
CA GLY A 376 -28.66 19.44 34.80
C GLY A 376 -30.01 18.72 34.80
N VAL A 377 -30.50 18.36 33.61
CA VAL A 377 -31.78 17.64 33.45
C VAL A 377 -31.79 16.32 34.22
N ASN A 378 -30.71 15.54 34.13
CA ASN A 378 -30.63 14.25 34.83
C ASN A 378 -30.48 14.43 36.36
N LYS A 379 -29.77 15.48 36.82
CA LYS A 379 -29.69 15.82 38.25
C LYS A 379 -31.03 16.26 38.83
N GLU A 380 -31.84 17.00 38.07
CA GLU A 380 -33.20 17.33 38.46
C GLU A 380 -34.08 16.08 38.63
N ARG A 381 -33.95 15.09 37.75
CA ARG A 381 -34.66 13.81 37.86
C ARG A 381 -34.28 13.04 39.12
N LEU A 382 -33.03 13.18 39.58
CA LEU A 382 -32.54 12.66 40.85
C LEU A 382 -32.89 13.52 42.08
N LYS A 383 -33.61 14.65 41.90
CA LYS A 383 -33.93 15.62 42.95
C LYS A 383 -32.69 16.28 43.60
N MET A 384 -31.57 16.32 42.88
CA MET A 384 -30.34 17.01 43.29
C MET A 384 -30.40 18.47 42.85
N THR A 385 -31.27 19.25 43.50
CA THR A 385 -31.64 20.61 43.07
C THR A 385 -30.44 21.56 42.91
N ASP A 386 -29.56 21.61 43.91
CA ASP A 386 -28.42 22.53 43.89
C ASP A 386 -27.38 22.15 42.83
N ASP A 387 -27.12 20.85 42.66
CA ASP A 387 -26.21 20.36 41.63
C ASP A 387 -26.77 20.56 40.21
N ALA A 388 -28.09 20.44 40.05
CA ALA A 388 -28.76 20.73 38.79
C ALA A 388 -28.70 22.23 38.47
N LEU A 389 -28.93 23.09 39.47
CA LEU A 389 -28.80 24.54 39.33
C LEU A 389 -27.38 24.92 38.90
N SER A 390 -26.36 24.34 39.55
CA SER A 390 -24.95 24.56 39.19
C SER A 390 -24.65 24.14 37.73
N ALA A 391 -25.17 23.00 37.29
CA ALA A 391 -24.98 22.53 35.92
C ALA A 391 -25.61 23.50 34.88
N TYR A 392 -26.81 23.99 35.11
CA TYR A 392 -27.43 24.97 34.21
C TYR A 392 -26.71 26.31 34.20
N GLN A 393 -26.19 26.77 35.34
CA GLN A 393 -25.40 28.00 35.39
C GLN A 393 -24.11 27.86 34.56
N LYS A 394 -23.41 26.73 34.67
CA LYS A 394 -22.25 26.45 33.80
C LYS A 394 -22.62 26.45 32.32
N ALA A 395 -23.79 25.90 31.96
CA ALA A 395 -24.25 25.94 30.57
C ALA A 395 -24.45 27.38 30.05
N LEU A 396 -24.96 28.28 30.90
CA LEU A 396 -25.18 29.70 30.59
C LEU A 396 -23.89 30.53 30.54
N GLU A 397 -22.87 30.15 31.31
CA GLU A 397 -21.55 30.78 31.25
C GLU A 397 -20.84 30.51 29.90
N ILE A 398 -21.17 29.38 29.26
CA ILE A 398 -20.51 28.93 28.03
C ILE A 398 -21.19 29.49 26.76
N VAL A 399 -22.52 29.60 26.73
CA VAL A 399 -23.26 30.00 25.52
C VAL A 399 -23.75 31.45 25.58
N GLY A 400 -23.59 32.15 24.45
CA GLY A 400 -24.03 33.53 24.24
C GLY A 400 -25.54 33.69 24.09
N ASP A 401 -26.19 33.03 23.10
CA ASP A 401 -27.63 33.16 22.78
C ASP A 401 -28.23 31.89 22.12
N GLY A 402 -29.55 31.68 22.21
CA GLY A 402 -30.28 30.59 21.53
C GLY A 402 -31.26 29.79 22.40
N GLU A 403 -31.91 28.77 21.83
CA GLU A 403 -32.92 27.95 22.53
C GLU A 403 -32.37 27.24 23.77
N LEU A 404 -31.13 26.74 23.70
CA LEU A 404 -30.44 26.09 24.84
C LEU A 404 -30.26 27.05 26.02
N LYS A 405 -29.92 28.31 25.75
CA LYS A 405 -29.81 29.36 26.77
C LYS A 405 -31.18 29.64 27.38
N SER A 406 -32.19 29.89 26.56
CA SER A 406 -33.56 30.14 27.03
C SER A 406 -34.08 28.99 27.91
N PHE A 407 -33.79 27.74 27.53
CA PHE A 407 -34.12 26.57 28.33
C PHE A 407 -33.41 26.60 29.69
N ALA A 408 -32.08 26.80 29.71
CA ALA A 408 -31.30 26.82 30.95
C ALA A 408 -31.70 27.98 31.88
N GLU A 409 -31.97 29.18 31.35
CA GLU A 409 -32.44 30.35 32.13
C GLU A 409 -33.77 30.05 32.84
N GLU A 410 -34.72 29.44 32.12
CA GLU A 410 -36.01 29.08 32.69
C GLU A 410 -35.85 28.00 33.78
N ARG A 411 -35.01 26.98 33.56
CA ARG A 411 -34.74 25.98 34.60
C ARG A 411 -34.09 26.59 35.84
N VAL A 412 -33.13 27.49 35.67
CA VAL A 412 -32.47 28.21 36.78
C VAL A 412 -33.50 29.00 37.59
N ARG A 413 -34.41 29.73 36.93
CA ARG A 413 -35.48 30.50 37.59
C ARG A 413 -36.40 29.59 38.42
N ILE A 414 -36.85 28.49 37.83
CA ILE A 414 -37.75 27.52 38.49
C ILE A 414 -37.06 26.89 39.71
N LEU A 415 -35.81 26.48 39.60
CA LEU A 415 -35.09 25.81 40.69
C LEU A 415 -34.81 26.76 41.85
N LYS A 416 -34.38 28.00 41.59
CA LYS A 416 -34.18 29.01 42.65
C LYS A 416 -35.46 29.29 43.44
N ALA A 417 -36.60 29.39 42.75
CA ALA A 417 -37.89 29.62 43.41
C ALA A 417 -38.33 28.44 44.29
N LYS A 418 -37.86 27.22 44.01
CA LYS A 418 -38.09 26.04 44.85
C LYS A 418 -37.14 25.98 46.04
N SER A 419 -35.89 26.41 45.90
CA SER A 419 -34.91 26.42 47.00
C SER A 419 -35.16 27.54 48.02
N SER A 420 -35.96 28.55 47.68
CA SER A 420 -36.36 29.65 48.59
C SER A 420 -37.66 29.38 49.39
N LYS A 421 -38.26 28.20 49.23
CA LYS A 421 -39.43 27.73 49.99
C LYS A 421 -39.03 26.53 50.82
#